data_AF-A0A4Q5N6A3-F1
#
_entry.id   AF-A0A4Q5N6A3-F1
#
_cell.length_a   1.000
_cell.length_b   1.000
_cell.length_c   1.000
_cell.angle_alpha   90.00
_cell.angle_beta   90.00
_cell.angle_gamma   90.00
#
_symmetry.space_group_name_H-M   'P 1'
#
loop_
_entity.id
_entity.type
_entity.pdbx_description
1 polymer ?
#
loop_
_entity_poly.entity_id
_entity_poly.type
_entity_poly.pdbx_seq_one_letter_code
_entity_poly.pdbx_strand_id
1 'polypeptide(L)'
;MFLFESIPWSSVLMWIAVVAALMLANEAARANKWVGLSLFLVLPVVLTIFVWPTTAGEGSSTGTWFHWVKVYSALAGCLGFMALRFIPGLIKNKFALMFPAAILALNIFEAVIRDFQVYGLDGRIDGVMMVGGPWNIMNGVAGLLNLLTICGWMGIFISRGKQKDMIWPDMLWFWIIAYDLWNFAYVYNCVGDHAFYAGAALLVSCTIPAFFIKRGAWLQHRAQTLAFWMMFTMAFPAFVGESMFAVKSSNDPQALFVVSAIALAANIAVVIYQVVKIVKGRRNPLTDEIYRDLPAYQKVVEANRPLAAEPLEQALAV
;
A
#
# COMPACT_ATOMS: atom_id res chain seq x y z
N MET A 1 7.89 3.57 27.26
CA MET A 1 7.31 3.85 25.93
C MET A 1 6.92 2.51 25.34
N PHE A 2 5.67 2.35 24.89
CA PHE A 2 5.10 1.02 24.64
C PHE A 2 5.50 0.44 23.28
N LEU A 3 5.33 1.18 22.19
CA LEU A 3 5.64 0.72 20.82
C LEU A 3 7.08 1.05 20.37
N PHE A 4 7.64 2.16 20.82
CA PHE A 4 8.96 2.60 20.37
C PHE A 4 9.81 2.95 21.56
N GLU A 5 11.12 2.94 21.39
CA GLU A 5 12.06 3.56 22.32
C GLU A 5 11.87 5.10 22.34
N SER A 6 12.78 5.84 23.00
CA SER A 6 12.76 7.31 22.98
C SER A 6 12.61 7.85 21.57
N ILE A 7 11.58 8.67 21.34
CA ILE A 7 11.31 9.35 20.08
C ILE A 7 11.78 10.80 20.24
N PRO A 8 12.95 11.18 19.70
CA PRO A 8 13.39 12.56 19.69
C PRO A 8 12.43 13.44 18.91
N TRP A 9 12.29 14.71 19.31
CA TRP A 9 11.47 15.69 18.59
C TRP A 9 11.92 15.85 17.13
N SER A 10 13.22 15.72 16.86
CA SER A 10 13.80 15.75 15.51
C SER A 10 13.27 14.61 14.63
N SER A 11 13.06 13.42 15.19
CA SER A 11 12.48 12.28 14.48
C SER A 11 11.00 12.49 14.18
N VAL A 12 10.25 13.17 15.07
CA VAL A 12 8.86 13.55 14.80
C VAL A 12 8.77 14.56 13.65
N LEU A 13 9.62 15.58 13.63
CA LEU A 13 9.65 16.52 12.51
C LEU A 13 10.06 15.84 11.21
N MET A 14 11.04 14.94 11.26
CA MET A 14 11.45 14.16 10.11
C MET A 14 10.31 13.25 9.62
N TRP A 15 9.52 12.68 10.53
CA TRP A 15 8.33 11.90 10.17
C TRP A 15 7.34 12.73 9.36
N ILE A 16 7.04 13.96 9.80
CA ILE A 16 6.16 14.88 9.06
C ILE A 16 6.76 15.20 7.68
N ALA A 17 8.07 15.47 7.62
CA ALA A 17 8.76 15.73 6.37
C ALA A 17 8.69 14.54 5.40
N VAL A 18 8.89 13.31 5.88
CA VAL A 18 8.78 12.08 5.08
C VAL A 18 7.34 11.91 4.55
N VAL A 19 6.33 12.08 5.40
CA VAL A 19 4.93 12.01 4.96
C VAL A 19 4.64 13.04 3.86
N ALA A 20 5.05 14.29 4.08
CA ALA A 20 4.86 15.36 3.09
C ALA A 20 5.60 15.06 1.78
N ALA A 21 6.86 14.61 1.85
CA ALA A 21 7.66 14.27 0.68
C ALA A 21 7.05 13.12 -0.13
N LEU A 22 6.58 12.05 0.54
CA LEU A 22 5.92 10.92 -0.12
C LEU A 22 4.60 11.35 -0.77
N MET A 23 3.80 12.18 -0.09
CA MET A 23 2.56 12.72 -0.66
C MET A 23 2.84 13.60 -1.88
N LEU A 24 3.84 14.48 -1.81
CA LEU A 24 4.24 15.35 -2.93
C LEU A 24 4.77 14.54 -4.11
N ALA A 25 5.63 13.54 -3.86
CA ALA A 25 6.16 12.66 -4.90
C ALA A 25 5.03 11.87 -5.57
N ASN A 26 4.07 11.36 -4.78
CA ASN A 26 2.87 10.74 -5.30
C ASN A 26 2.05 11.72 -6.17
N GLU A 27 1.78 12.95 -5.71
CA GLU A 27 1.06 13.94 -6.53
C GLU A 27 1.79 14.28 -7.84
N ALA A 28 3.11 14.44 -7.78
CA ALA A 28 3.94 14.66 -8.97
C ALA A 28 3.82 13.47 -9.95
N ALA A 29 3.91 12.24 -9.45
CA ALA A 29 3.80 11.03 -10.25
C ALA A 29 2.45 10.86 -10.95
N ARG A 30 1.39 11.46 -10.41
CA ARG A 30 0.06 11.44 -11.05
C ARG A 30 -0.14 12.55 -12.08
N ALA A 31 0.71 13.58 -12.08
CA ALA A 31 0.52 14.78 -12.88
C ALA A 31 0.38 14.49 -14.39
N ASN A 32 1.26 13.66 -14.95
CA ASN A 32 1.17 13.21 -16.34
C ASN A 32 1.97 11.91 -16.59
N LYS A 33 1.74 11.31 -17.76
CA LYS A 33 2.37 10.04 -18.15
C LYS A 33 3.91 10.09 -18.17
N TRP A 34 4.50 11.22 -18.57
CA TRP A 34 5.95 11.34 -18.72
C TRP A 34 6.64 11.45 -17.36
N VAL A 35 6.03 12.20 -16.44
CA VAL A 35 6.52 12.29 -15.05
C VAL A 35 6.42 10.93 -14.36
N GLY A 36 5.31 10.21 -14.55
CA GLY A 36 5.18 8.85 -14.04
C GLY A 36 6.25 7.91 -14.59
N LEU A 37 6.51 7.93 -15.91
CA LEU A 37 7.54 7.09 -16.54
C LEU A 37 8.95 7.49 -16.08
N SER A 38 9.24 8.78 -15.94
CA SER A 38 10.54 9.21 -15.41
C SER A 38 10.76 8.71 -13.99
N LEU A 39 9.72 8.72 -13.15
CA LEU A 39 9.81 8.34 -11.73
C LEU A 39 9.79 6.83 -11.49
N PHE A 40 9.07 6.05 -12.29
CA PHE A 40 8.90 4.60 -12.08
C PHE A 40 9.61 3.70 -13.10
N LEU A 41 10.21 4.28 -14.15
CA LEU A 41 11.03 3.52 -15.11
C LEU A 41 12.46 4.08 -15.17
N VAL A 42 12.62 5.36 -15.50
CA VAL A 42 13.97 5.94 -15.71
C VAL A 42 14.75 6.04 -14.39
N LEU A 43 14.15 6.62 -13.36
CA LEU A 43 14.79 6.78 -12.05
C LEU A 43 15.23 5.44 -11.44
N PRO A 44 14.39 4.39 -11.34
CA PRO A 44 14.83 3.08 -10.84
C PRO A 44 15.98 2.48 -11.65
N VAL A 45 15.98 2.62 -12.98
CA VAL A 45 17.08 2.13 -13.83
C VAL A 45 18.38 2.85 -13.49
N VAL A 46 18.34 4.18 -13.33
CA VAL A 46 19.49 4.96 -12.90
C VAL A 46 19.97 4.53 -11.51
N LEU A 47 19.06 4.38 -10.54
CA LEU A 47 19.40 3.94 -9.19
C LEU A 47 20.00 2.53 -9.18
N THR A 48 19.46 1.62 -9.99
CA THR A 48 19.94 0.23 -10.11
C THR A 48 21.34 0.14 -10.67
N ILE A 49 21.69 0.98 -11.64
CA ILE A 49 23.00 0.94 -12.29
C ILE A 49 24.05 1.72 -11.49
N PHE A 50 23.69 2.88 -10.94
CA PHE A 50 24.68 3.83 -10.42
C PHE A 50 24.70 3.99 -8.91
N VAL A 51 23.63 3.64 -8.18
CA VAL A 51 23.51 3.91 -6.74
C VAL A 51 23.45 2.63 -5.92
N TRP A 52 22.43 1.80 -6.14
CA TRP A 52 22.15 0.60 -5.35
C TRP A 52 23.24 -0.47 -5.35
N PRO A 53 24.11 -0.61 -6.39
CA PRO A 53 25.26 -1.51 -6.27
C PRO A 53 26.20 -1.14 -5.13
N THR A 54 26.23 0.14 -4.74
CA THR A 54 27.08 0.64 -3.63
C THR A 54 26.33 0.82 -2.32
N THR A 55 25.02 1.12 -2.35
CA THR A 55 24.23 1.45 -1.16
C THR A 55 23.34 0.30 -0.67
N ALA A 56 22.83 -0.54 -1.57
CA ALA A 56 21.97 -1.69 -1.29
C ALA A 56 22.61 -3.01 -1.76
N GLY A 57 23.94 -3.07 -1.68
CA GLY A 57 24.74 -4.28 -1.91
C GLY A 57 24.90 -5.12 -0.64
N GLU A 58 25.73 -6.16 -0.72
CA GLU A 58 26.03 -7.06 0.38
C GLU A 58 26.55 -6.29 1.62
N GLY A 59 26.02 -6.62 2.80
CA GLY A 59 26.34 -5.93 4.06
C GLY A 59 25.46 -4.71 4.38
N SER A 60 24.61 -4.24 3.46
CA SER A 60 23.62 -3.20 3.74
C SER A 60 22.35 -3.78 4.36
N SER A 61 21.73 -3.06 5.30
CA SER A 61 20.41 -3.42 5.87
C SER A 61 19.28 -3.50 4.84
N THR A 62 19.50 -2.90 3.66
CA THR A 62 18.56 -2.92 2.52
C THR A 62 19.08 -3.74 1.34
N GLY A 63 20.21 -4.43 1.49
CA GLY A 63 20.80 -5.26 0.43
C GLY A 63 20.25 -6.68 0.35
N THR A 64 19.23 -7.01 1.15
CA THR A 64 18.65 -8.36 1.13
C THR A 64 17.78 -8.60 -0.10
N TRP A 65 17.67 -9.87 -0.51
CA TRP A 65 16.80 -10.27 -1.62
C TRP A 65 15.36 -9.75 -1.45
N PHE A 66 14.87 -9.67 -0.21
CA PHE A 66 13.54 -9.19 0.12
C PHE A 66 13.34 -7.72 -0.30
N HIS A 67 14.30 -6.84 -0.03
CA HIS A 67 14.20 -5.43 -0.42
C HIS A 67 14.18 -5.28 -1.94
N TRP A 68 15.02 -6.04 -2.64
CA TRP A 68 15.06 -6.08 -4.10
C TRP A 68 13.75 -6.58 -4.72
N VAL A 69 13.19 -7.67 -4.21
CA VAL A 69 11.87 -8.15 -4.66
C VAL A 69 10.78 -7.12 -4.37
N LYS A 70 10.82 -6.48 -3.19
CA LYS A 70 9.80 -5.52 -2.79
C LYS A 70 9.82 -4.24 -3.62
N VAL A 71 10.99 -3.69 -3.94
CA VAL A 71 11.08 -2.48 -4.79
C VAL A 71 10.57 -2.77 -6.19
N TYR A 72 10.95 -3.90 -6.79
CA TYR A 72 10.52 -4.23 -8.14
C TYR A 72 9.06 -4.66 -8.23
N SER A 73 8.52 -5.33 -7.21
CA SER A 73 7.08 -5.64 -7.17
C SER A 73 6.23 -4.36 -7.02
N ALA A 74 6.70 -3.39 -6.22
CA ALA A 74 6.06 -2.06 -6.13
C ALA A 74 6.14 -1.28 -7.45
N LEU A 75 7.29 -1.29 -8.13
CA LEU A 75 7.48 -0.64 -9.43
C LEU A 75 6.64 -1.29 -10.53
N ALA A 76 6.56 -2.62 -10.56
CA ALA A 76 5.68 -3.35 -11.48
C ALA A 76 4.21 -2.96 -11.26
N GLY A 77 3.77 -2.82 -10.01
CA GLY A 77 2.45 -2.27 -9.67
C GLY A 77 2.25 -0.86 -10.22
N CYS A 78 3.20 0.05 -10.00
CA CYS A 78 3.13 1.42 -10.49
C CYS A 78 3.03 1.50 -12.02
N LEU A 79 3.90 0.78 -12.74
CA LEU A 79 3.92 0.74 -14.21
C LEU A 79 2.67 0.06 -14.77
N GLY A 80 2.17 -1.00 -14.12
CA GLY A 80 0.93 -1.66 -14.51
C GLY A 80 -0.30 -0.77 -14.33
N PHE A 81 -0.36 0.02 -13.24
CA PHE A 81 -1.42 1.01 -13.06
C PHE A 81 -1.32 2.13 -14.10
N MET A 82 -0.10 2.57 -14.43
CA MET A 82 0.10 3.50 -15.54
C MET A 82 -0.37 2.93 -16.88
N ALA A 83 -0.09 1.66 -17.15
CA ALA A 83 -0.56 0.99 -18.35
C ALA A 83 -2.11 1.00 -18.41
N LEU A 84 -2.78 0.67 -17.30
CA LEU A 84 -4.24 0.74 -17.18
C LEU A 84 -4.80 2.15 -17.41
N ARG A 85 -4.09 3.19 -16.95
CA ARG A 85 -4.50 4.59 -17.09
C ARG A 85 -4.32 5.16 -18.49
N PHE A 86 -3.25 4.78 -19.18
CA PHE A 86 -2.82 5.46 -20.41
C PHE A 86 -2.92 4.63 -21.69
N ILE A 87 -3.05 3.30 -21.61
CA ILE A 87 -3.25 2.43 -22.79
C ILE A 87 -4.75 2.21 -22.99
N PRO A 88 -5.36 2.82 -24.03
CA PRO A 88 -6.78 2.64 -24.30
C PRO A 88 -7.07 1.17 -24.64
N GLY A 89 -8.06 0.59 -23.98
CA GLY A 89 -8.47 -0.82 -24.18
C GLY A 89 -8.15 -1.73 -23.01
N LEU A 90 -7.09 -1.47 -22.22
CA LEU A 90 -6.79 -2.30 -21.06
C LEU A 90 -7.87 -2.20 -19.99
N ILE A 91 -8.42 -1.01 -19.74
CA ILE A 91 -9.52 -0.85 -18.78
C ILE A 91 -10.81 -1.59 -19.21
N LYS A 92 -10.97 -1.91 -20.50
CA LYS A 92 -12.12 -2.69 -21.01
C LYS A 92 -11.87 -4.20 -20.92
N ASN A 93 -10.61 -4.61 -20.76
CA ASN A 93 -10.23 -6.01 -20.69
C ASN A 93 -10.35 -6.52 -19.25
N LYS A 94 -11.28 -7.46 -19.03
CA LYS A 94 -11.51 -8.11 -17.74
C LYS A 94 -10.23 -8.70 -17.13
N PHE A 95 -9.34 -9.26 -17.94
CA PHE A 95 -8.07 -9.80 -17.45
C PHE A 95 -7.13 -8.72 -16.95
N ALA A 96 -7.10 -7.55 -17.60
CA ALA A 96 -6.28 -6.43 -17.15
C ALA A 96 -6.85 -5.78 -15.87
N LEU A 97 -8.17 -5.82 -15.66
CA LEU A 97 -8.78 -5.38 -14.40
C LEU A 97 -8.49 -6.30 -13.20
N MET A 98 -8.08 -7.54 -13.44
CA MET A 98 -7.60 -8.43 -12.37
C MET A 98 -6.19 -8.07 -11.90
N PHE A 99 -5.39 -7.38 -12.72
CA PHE A 99 -4.00 -7.06 -12.39
C PHE A 99 -3.87 -6.26 -11.07
N PRO A 100 -4.66 -5.20 -10.80
CA PRO A 100 -4.59 -4.49 -9.52
C PRO A 100 -4.90 -5.35 -8.31
N ALA A 101 -5.86 -6.27 -8.42
CA ALA A 101 -6.16 -7.21 -7.36
C ALA A 101 -5.03 -8.23 -7.16
N ALA A 102 -4.49 -8.77 -8.25
CA ALA A 102 -3.43 -9.76 -8.23
C ALA A 102 -2.14 -9.20 -7.62
N ILE A 103 -1.71 -7.99 -8.01
CA ILE A 103 -0.48 -7.39 -7.47
C ILE A 103 -0.64 -7.01 -6.00
N LEU A 104 -1.82 -6.55 -5.59
CA LEU A 104 -2.13 -6.29 -4.18
C LEU A 104 -2.13 -7.58 -3.36
N ALA A 105 -2.78 -8.64 -3.86
CA ALA A 105 -2.82 -9.94 -3.22
C ALA A 105 -1.41 -10.54 -3.08
N LEU A 106 -0.58 -10.46 -4.14
CA LEU A 106 0.81 -10.89 -4.10
C LEU A 106 1.60 -10.12 -3.05
N ASN A 107 1.44 -8.79 -2.99
CA ASN A 107 2.13 -7.96 -2.00
C ASN A 107 1.73 -8.29 -0.54
N ILE A 108 0.46 -8.63 -0.31
CA ILE A 108 -0.03 -9.11 0.99
C ILE A 108 0.54 -10.49 1.29
N PHE A 109 0.48 -11.40 0.31
CA PHE A 109 0.93 -12.77 0.46
C PHE A 109 2.43 -12.87 0.77
N GLU A 110 3.27 -12.05 0.11
CA GLU A 110 4.70 -11.91 0.44
C GLU A 110 4.92 -11.55 1.92
N ALA A 111 4.13 -10.60 2.44
CA ALA A 111 4.23 -10.16 3.82
C ALA A 111 3.74 -11.25 4.79
N VAL A 112 2.67 -11.97 4.46
CA VAL A 112 2.17 -13.12 5.23
C VAL A 112 3.22 -14.23 5.32
N ILE A 113 3.88 -14.57 4.20
CA ILE A 113 4.98 -15.54 4.20
C ILE A 113 6.09 -15.08 5.14
N ARG A 114 6.47 -13.80 5.06
CA ARG A 114 7.52 -13.26 5.91
C ARG A 114 7.15 -13.27 7.40
N ASP A 115 5.89 -12.99 7.76
CA ASP A 115 5.40 -13.15 9.13
C ASP A 115 5.60 -14.60 9.62
N PHE A 116 5.17 -15.59 8.84
CA PHE A 116 5.36 -17.00 9.22
C PHE A 116 6.83 -17.42 9.28
N GLN A 117 7.70 -16.83 8.47
CA GLN A 117 9.15 -17.05 8.58
C GLN A 117 9.70 -16.49 9.89
N VAL A 118 9.35 -15.25 10.22
CA VAL A 118 9.85 -14.55 11.43
C VAL A 118 9.37 -15.21 12.72
N TYR A 119 8.23 -15.92 12.71
CA TYR A 119 7.77 -16.70 13.87
C TYR A 119 8.87 -17.59 14.48
N GLY A 120 9.71 -18.21 13.64
CA GLY A 120 10.79 -19.10 14.07
C GLY A 120 12.16 -18.42 14.23
N LEU A 121 12.22 -17.09 14.12
CA LEU A 121 13.47 -16.32 14.14
C LEU A 121 13.57 -15.47 15.40
N ASP A 122 14.74 -15.49 16.02
CA ASP A 122 15.05 -14.65 17.18
C ASP A 122 16.48 -14.12 17.07
N GLY A 123 16.68 -12.87 17.49
CA GLY A 123 17.95 -12.15 17.42
C GLY A 123 18.12 -11.28 16.17
N ARG A 124 19.35 -10.81 15.94
CA ARG A 124 19.66 -9.86 14.87
C ARG A 124 19.94 -10.60 13.57
N ILE A 125 19.02 -10.51 12.61
CA ILE A 125 19.11 -11.17 11.31
C ILE A 125 18.99 -10.08 10.25
N ASP A 126 19.90 -10.08 9.27
CA ASP A 126 19.94 -9.09 8.19
C ASP A 126 20.00 -7.62 8.68
N GLY A 127 20.63 -7.40 9.84
CA GLY A 127 20.78 -6.06 10.43
C GLY A 127 19.57 -5.56 11.22
N VAL A 128 18.46 -6.30 11.25
CA VAL A 128 17.22 -5.98 11.96
C VAL A 128 17.05 -6.91 13.17
N MET A 129 16.62 -6.37 14.31
CA MET A 129 16.22 -7.19 15.45
C MET A 129 14.90 -7.89 15.17
N MET A 130 14.88 -9.21 15.21
CA MET A 130 13.69 -10.03 15.08
C MET A 130 13.33 -10.62 16.43
N VAL A 131 12.05 -10.50 16.80
CA VAL A 131 11.48 -11.16 17.97
C VAL A 131 10.31 -11.98 17.47
N GLY A 132 10.57 -13.25 17.17
CA GLY A 132 9.58 -14.21 16.71
C GLY A 132 8.65 -14.65 17.83
N GLY A 133 7.35 -14.76 17.54
CA GLY A 133 6.39 -15.27 18.51
C GLY A 133 4.96 -15.37 17.98
N PRO A 134 3.99 -15.78 18.81
CA PRO A 134 2.61 -16.04 18.38
C PRO A 134 1.94 -14.88 17.64
N TRP A 135 2.36 -13.64 17.90
CA TRP A 135 1.91 -12.45 17.19
C TRP A 135 2.17 -12.49 15.68
N ASN A 136 3.26 -13.12 15.23
CA ASN A 136 3.54 -13.31 13.81
C ASN A 136 2.50 -14.21 13.15
N ILE A 137 2.10 -15.30 13.82
CA ILE A 137 1.04 -16.20 13.31
C ILE A 137 -0.29 -15.44 13.28
N MET A 138 -0.62 -14.72 14.35
CA MET A 138 -1.84 -13.91 14.42
C MET A 138 -1.91 -12.89 13.28
N ASN A 139 -0.80 -12.18 13.01
CA ASN A 139 -0.75 -11.20 11.95
C ASN A 139 -0.74 -11.85 10.56
N GLY A 140 -0.08 -12.98 10.37
CA GLY A 140 -0.15 -13.76 9.14
C GLY A 140 -1.58 -14.22 8.81
N VAL A 141 -2.32 -14.72 9.82
CA VAL A 141 -3.75 -15.05 9.67
C VAL A 141 -4.58 -13.80 9.34
N ALA A 142 -4.34 -12.68 10.03
CA ALA A 142 -5.01 -11.42 9.72
C ALA A 142 -4.77 -10.99 8.26
N GLY A 143 -3.57 -11.19 7.73
CA GLY A 143 -3.23 -10.92 6.34
C GLY A 143 -3.92 -11.84 5.35
N LEU A 144 -4.09 -13.13 5.67
CA LEU A 144 -4.88 -14.05 4.85
C LEU A 144 -6.35 -13.62 4.81
N LEU A 145 -6.92 -13.23 5.95
CA LEU A 145 -8.28 -12.67 6.02
C LEU A 145 -8.39 -11.39 5.17
N ASN A 146 -7.40 -10.50 5.26
CA ASN A 146 -7.35 -9.28 4.44
C ASN A 146 -7.30 -9.61 2.93
N LEU A 147 -6.45 -10.56 2.54
CA LEU A 147 -6.31 -11.03 1.16
C LEU A 147 -7.63 -11.61 0.63
N LEU A 148 -8.33 -12.44 1.42
CA LEU A 148 -9.61 -13.04 1.04
C LEU A 148 -10.73 -12.02 0.87
N THR A 149 -10.61 -10.85 1.50
CA THR A 149 -11.63 -9.79 1.46
C THR A 149 -11.43 -8.80 0.30
N ILE A 150 -10.37 -8.94 -0.49
CA ILE A 150 -10.21 -8.21 -1.76
C ILE A 150 -11.40 -8.56 -2.67
N CYS A 151 -12.10 -7.55 -3.18
CA CYS A 151 -13.27 -7.75 -4.05
C CYS A 151 -13.49 -6.55 -4.98
N GLY A 152 -14.42 -6.70 -5.94
CA GLY A 152 -14.91 -5.57 -6.75
C GLY A 152 -13.89 -5.01 -7.74
N TRP A 153 -12.83 -5.76 -8.07
CA TRP A 153 -11.82 -5.32 -9.05
C TRP A 153 -12.38 -5.15 -10.47
N MET A 154 -13.48 -5.84 -10.78
CA MET A 154 -14.22 -5.65 -12.03
C MET A 154 -14.90 -4.29 -12.13
N GLY A 155 -15.03 -3.58 -11.01
CA GLY A 155 -15.55 -2.21 -10.90
C GLY A 155 -14.49 -1.12 -11.06
N ILE A 156 -13.23 -1.48 -11.33
CA ILE A 156 -12.16 -0.48 -11.49
C ILE A 156 -12.40 0.32 -12.77
N PHE A 157 -12.33 1.65 -12.66
CA PHE A 157 -12.46 2.57 -13.78
C PHE A 157 -11.48 3.73 -13.69
N ILE A 158 -11.33 4.47 -14.79
CA ILE A 158 -10.47 5.66 -14.85
C ILE A 158 -11.26 6.93 -14.56
N SER A 159 -10.73 7.79 -13.69
CA SER A 159 -11.36 9.03 -13.29
C SER A 159 -11.47 10.02 -14.47
N ARG A 160 -12.52 10.84 -14.46
CA ARG A 160 -12.77 11.89 -15.46
C ARG A 160 -11.81 13.08 -15.41
N GLY A 161 -10.94 13.15 -14.42
CA GLY A 161 -10.03 14.27 -14.20
C GLY A 161 -8.85 14.28 -15.19
N LYS A 162 -8.13 15.41 -15.25
CA LYS A 162 -6.92 15.55 -16.08
C LYS A 162 -5.86 14.47 -15.80
N GLN A 163 -5.76 14.03 -14.55
CA GLN A 163 -4.78 13.02 -14.13
C GLN A 163 -5.19 11.60 -14.55
N LYS A 164 -6.46 11.32 -14.88
CA LYS A 164 -6.92 9.97 -15.28
C LYS A 164 -6.49 8.90 -14.27
N ASP A 165 -6.86 9.07 -13.00
CA ASP A 165 -6.48 8.15 -11.93
C ASP A 165 -7.26 6.83 -12.01
N MET A 166 -6.62 5.74 -11.57
CA MET A 166 -7.29 4.45 -11.40
C MET A 166 -8.10 4.45 -10.11
N ILE A 167 -9.41 4.25 -10.22
CA ILE A 167 -10.35 4.28 -9.10
C ILE A 167 -10.88 2.88 -8.85
N TRP A 168 -10.79 2.44 -7.60
CA TRP A 168 -11.36 1.19 -7.12
C TRP A 168 -12.42 1.47 -6.04
N PRO A 169 -13.71 1.48 -6.38
CA PRO A 169 -14.77 1.92 -5.48
C PRO A 169 -15.03 1.01 -4.26
N ASP A 170 -14.87 -0.30 -4.42
CA ASP A 170 -15.08 -1.27 -3.32
C ASP A 170 -13.98 -1.26 -2.25
N MET A 171 -12.84 -0.60 -2.51
CA MET A 171 -11.80 -0.37 -1.53
C MET A 171 -12.19 0.78 -0.58
N LEU A 172 -13.16 0.48 0.28
CA LEU A 172 -13.73 1.43 1.23
C LEU A 172 -12.89 1.57 2.50
N TRP A 173 -13.20 2.61 3.26
CA TRP A 173 -12.45 3.04 4.44
C TRP A 173 -12.23 1.94 5.48
N PHE A 174 -13.23 1.10 5.75
CA PHE A 174 -13.12 0.04 6.75
C PHE A 174 -12.12 -1.05 6.34
N TRP A 175 -12.04 -1.35 5.04
CA TRP A 175 -11.07 -2.29 4.50
C TRP A 175 -9.67 -1.66 4.51
N ILE A 176 -9.55 -0.38 4.14
CA ILE A 176 -8.28 0.37 4.19
C ILE A 176 -7.73 0.41 5.63
N ILE A 177 -8.57 0.68 6.63
CA ILE A 177 -8.12 0.71 8.04
C ILE A 177 -7.69 -0.68 8.50
N ALA A 178 -8.44 -1.74 8.19
CA ALA A 178 -8.05 -3.11 8.56
C ALA A 178 -6.74 -3.53 7.87
N TYR A 179 -6.55 -3.11 6.62
CA TYR A 179 -5.31 -3.26 5.89
C TYR A 179 -4.16 -2.51 6.57
N ASP A 180 -4.35 -1.23 6.91
CA ASP A 180 -3.31 -0.39 7.50
C ASP A 180 -2.89 -0.90 8.88
N LEU A 181 -3.84 -1.34 9.72
CA LEU A 181 -3.55 -1.98 11.00
C LEU A 181 -2.73 -3.26 10.84
N TRP A 182 -3.11 -4.12 9.89
CA TRP A 182 -2.37 -5.33 9.57
C TRP A 182 -0.97 -5.03 9.02
N ASN A 183 -0.85 -4.05 8.13
CA ASN A 183 0.43 -3.71 7.53
C ASN A 183 1.37 -3.06 8.55
N PHE A 184 0.84 -2.23 9.46
CA PHE A 184 1.60 -1.70 10.58
C PHE A 184 2.12 -2.83 11.48
N ALA A 185 1.24 -3.76 11.87
CA ALA A 185 1.64 -4.92 12.67
C ALA A 185 2.69 -5.79 11.94
N TYR A 186 2.55 -5.98 10.63
CA TYR A 186 3.56 -6.67 9.81
C TYR A 186 4.92 -5.99 9.87
N VAL A 187 4.99 -4.68 9.59
CA VAL A 187 6.26 -3.95 9.61
C VAL A 187 6.83 -3.92 11.02
N TYR A 188 5.99 -3.76 12.05
CA TYR A 188 6.40 -3.76 13.44
C TYR A 188 6.98 -5.13 13.88
N ASN A 189 6.37 -6.23 13.45
CA ASN A 189 6.79 -7.59 13.79
C ASN A 189 8.01 -8.07 13.00
N CYS A 190 8.09 -7.74 11.70
CA CYS A 190 9.09 -8.30 10.79
C CYS A 190 10.26 -7.35 10.49
N VAL A 191 10.04 -6.04 10.65
CA VAL A 191 10.97 -4.97 10.28
C VAL A 191 10.90 -3.82 11.30
N GLY A 192 10.84 -4.16 12.60
CA GLY A 192 10.47 -3.25 13.69
C GLY A 192 11.29 -1.95 13.76
N ASP A 193 12.58 -2.03 13.48
CA ASP A 193 13.50 -0.88 13.42
C ASP A 193 13.11 0.16 12.35
N HIS A 194 12.29 -0.23 11.38
CA HIS A 194 11.81 0.63 10.30
C HIS A 194 10.34 1.05 10.53
N ALA A 195 9.65 0.52 11.54
CA ALA A 195 8.21 0.64 11.69
C ALA A 195 7.72 2.08 11.94
N PHE A 196 8.54 2.95 12.52
CA PHE A 196 8.15 4.35 12.71
C PHE A 196 7.94 5.09 11.38
N TYR A 197 8.81 4.88 10.39
CA TYR A 197 8.66 5.49 9.06
C TYR A 197 7.95 4.56 8.07
N ALA A 198 8.42 3.32 7.91
CA ALA A 198 7.87 2.36 6.97
C ALA A 198 6.50 1.82 7.39
N GLY A 199 6.22 1.74 8.70
CA GLY A 199 4.94 1.27 9.23
C GLY A 199 3.94 2.39 9.46
N ALA A 200 4.36 3.54 9.99
CA ALA A 200 3.44 4.66 10.26
C ALA A 200 3.46 5.74 9.17
N ALA A 201 4.62 6.33 8.83
CA ALA A 201 4.67 7.45 7.87
C ALA A 201 4.18 7.03 6.48
N LEU A 202 4.64 5.87 6.01
CA LEU A 202 4.28 5.36 4.69
C LEU A 202 2.77 5.10 4.56
N LEU A 203 2.15 4.43 5.54
CA LEU A 203 0.72 4.15 5.53
C LEU A 203 -0.10 5.44 5.56
N VAL A 204 0.26 6.39 6.42
CA VAL A 204 -0.39 7.69 6.49
C VAL A 204 -0.26 8.44 5.15
N SER A 205 0.89 8.35 4.49
CA SER A 205 1.15 9.05 3.23
C SER A 205 0.28 8.58 2.06
N CYS A 206 -0.21 7.32 2.05
CA CYS A 206 -1.17 6.87 1.05
C CYS A 206 -2.63 7.02 1.51
N THR A 207 -2.87 6.94 2.82
CA THR A 207 -4.21 6.98 3.39
C THR A 207 -4.78 8.39 3.42
N ILE A 208 -3.99 9.42 3.78
CA ILE A 208 -4.45 10.83 3.73
C ILE A 208 -4.92 11.22 2.31
N PRO A 209 -4.14 11.03 1.23
CA PRO A 209 -4.62 11.31 -0.12
C PRO A 209 -5.88 10.54 -0.50
N ALA A 210 -6.00 9.28 -0.09
CA ALA A 210 -7.16 8.45 -0.38
C ALA A 210 -8.45 8.96 0.29
N PHE A 211 -8.37 9.61 1.44
CA PHE A 211 -9.54 10.16 2.13
C PHE A 211 -9.86 11.60 1.73
N PHE A 212 -8.83 12.42 1.53
CA PHE A 212 -8.96 13.88 1.42
C PHE A 212 -8.66 14.45 0.03
N ILE A 213 -7.81 13.83 -0.78
CA ILE A 213 -7.38 14.36 -2.09
C ILE A 213 -8.12 13.67 -3.24
N LYS A 214 -7.97 12.36 -3.38
CA LYS A 214 -8.65 11.54 -4.40
C LYS A 214 -9.22 10.25 -3.82
N ARG A 215 -10.51 10.32 -3.51
CA ARG A 215 -11.28 9.17 -3.00
C ARG A 215 -11.35 8.06 -4.03
N GLY A 216 -11.04 6.84 -3.56
CA GLY A 216 -11.03 5.62 -4.38
C GLY A 216 -9.71 5.35 -5.12
N ALA A 217 -8.70 6.22 -5.02
CA ALA A 217 -7.38 6.02 -5.62
C ALA A 217 -6.35 5.41 -4.65
N TRP A 218 -6.81 4.83 -3.52
CA TRP A 218 -5.93 4.36 -2.44
C TRP A 218 -4.84 3.40 -2.92
N LEU A 219 -5.19 2.40 -3.73
CA LEU A 219 -4.21 1.42 -4.22
C LEU A 219 -3.12 2.07 -5.07
N GLN A 220 -3.48 3.05 -5.90
CA GLN A 220 -2.52 3.80 -6.70
C GLN A 220 -1.59 4.60 -5.78
N HIS A 221 -2.14 5.32 -4.80
CA HIS A 221 -1.37 6.06 -3.80
C HIS A 221 -0.40 5.16 -3.03
N ARG A 222 -0.89 4.00 -2.61
CA ARG A 222 -0.11 3.01 -1.88
C ARG A 222 1.09 2.49 -2.69
N ALA A 223 0.85 2.04 -3.93
CA ALA A 223 1.94 1.50 -4.74
C ALA A 223 3.02 2.56 -5.02
N GLN A 224 2.60 3.80 -5.31
CA GLN A 224 3.52 4.90 -5.61
C GLN A 224 4.35 5.30 -4.39
N THR A 225 3.70 5.52 -3.24
CA THR A 225 4.41 5.87 -2.00
C THR A 225 5.33 4.74 -1.53
N LEU A 226 4.91 3.47 -1.66
CA LEU A 226 5.76 2.32 -1.37
C LEU A 226 6.97 2.27 -2.30
N ALA A 227 6.79 2.47 -3.61
CA ALA A 227 7.89 2.49 -4.56
C ALA A 227 8.89 3.61 -4.22
N PHE A 228 8.41 4.83 -3.94
CA PHE A 228 9.28 5.93 -3.53
C PHE A 228 10.03 5.64 -2.23
N TRP A 229 9.34 5.08 -1.24
CA TRP A 229 9.94 4.71 0.03
C TRP A 229 11.04 3.67 -0.15
N MET A 230 10.78 2.59 -0.90
CA MET A 230 11.77 1.56 -1.17
C MET A 230 12.97 2.10 -1.95
N MET A 231 12.73 2.93 -2.96
CA MET A 231 13.83 3.55 -3.72
C MET A 231 14.69 4.45 -2.82
N PHE A 232 14.07 5.19 -1.92
CA PHE A 232 14.74 6.07 -0.97
C PHE A 232 15.54 5.28 0.06
N THR A 233 14.95 4.28 0.72
CA THR A 233 15.64 3.51 1.75
C THR A 233 16.80 2.69 1.18
N MET A 234 16.69 2.20 -0.06
CA MET A 234 17.80 1.53 -0.75
C MET A 234 18.91 2.49 -1.18
N ALA A 235 18.57 3.74 -1.50
CA ALA A 235 19.58 4.77 -1.79
C ALA A 235 20.26 5.30 -0.51
N PHE A 236 19.53 5.34 0.61
CA PHE A 236 19.98 5.88 1.89
C PHE A 236 19.66 4.94 3.07
N PRO A 237 20.26 3.74 3.12
CA PRO A 237 19.95 2.73 4.15
C PRO A 237 20.20 3.22 5.58
N ALA A 238 21.22 4.05 5.77
CA ALA A 238 21.56 4.63 7.06
C ALA A 238 20.42 5.46 7.67
N PHE A 239 19.53 6.04 6.85
CA PHE A 239 18.42 6.88 7.34
C PHE A 239 17.54 6.13 8.35
N VAL A 240 17.16 4.90 8.02
CA VAL A 240 16.29 4.06 8.86
C VAL A 240 17.05 3.22 9.88
N GLY A 241 18.34 2.98 9.65
CA GLY A 241 19.17 2.09 10.49
C GLY A 241 19.96 2.80 11.59
N GLU A 242 20.74 3.80 11.20
CA GLU A 242 21.89 4.32 11.98
C GLU A 242 21.85 5.84 12.18
N SER A 243 20.98 6.54 11.44
CA SER A 243 20.91 8.00 11.52
C SER A 243 20.33 8.47 12.85
N MET A 244 20.56 9.75 13.18
CA MET A 244 19.92 10.43 14.31
C MET A 244 18.38 10.47 14.24
N PHE A 245 17.80 10.11 13.09
CA PHE A 245 16.35 10.04 12.88
C PHE A 245 15.79 8.64 13.08
N ALA A 246 16.64 7.60 13.16
CA ALA A 246 16.20 6.22 13.35
C ALA A 246 15.46 6.07 14.68
N VAL A 247 14.28 5.46 14.65
CA VAL A 247 13.45 5.20 15.83
C VAL A 247 13.28 3.70 15.94
N LYS A 248 13.84 3.13 17.01
CA LYS A 248 13.83 1.69 17.25
C LYS A 248 12.51 1.25 17.86
N SER A 249 12.07 0.05 17.48
CA SER A 249 10.96 -0.64 18.10
C SER A 249 11.30 -0.95 19.56
N SER A 250 10.30 -0.95 20.44
CA SER A 250 10.50 -1.41 21.82
C SER A 250 10.86 -2.90 21.90
N ASN A 251 10.53 -3.66 20.84
CA ASN A 251 10.69 -5.12 20.77
C ASN A 251 9.98 -5.85 21.93
N ASP A 252 9.04 -5.18 22.61
CA ASP A 252 8.28 -5.72 23.72
C ASP A 252 7.26 -6.76 23.21
N PRO A 253 7.32 -8.03 23.67
CA PRO A 253 6.34 -9.05 23.33
C PRO A 253 4.88 -8.62 23.59
N GLN A 254 4.62 -7.79 24.60
CA GLN A 254 3.28 -7.26 24.86
C GLN A 254 2.84 -6.29 23.77
N ALA A 255 3.74 -5.42 23.31
CA ALA A 255 3.47 -4.50 22.21
C ALA A 255 3.19 -5.26 20.91
N LEU A 256 4.06 -6.22 20.56
CA LEU A 256 3.94 -7.10 19.38
C LEU A 256 2.60 -7.87 19.39
N PHE A 257 2.21 -8.39 20.55
CA PHE A 257 0.93 -9.07 20.73
C PHE A 257 -0.26 -8.14 20.54
N VAL A 258 -0.27 -6.97 21.19
CA VAL A 258 -1.39 -6.02 21.14
C VAL A 258 -1.64 -5.53 19.72
N VAL A 259 -0.58 -5.13 18.98
CA VAL A 259 -0.75 -4.63 17.60
C VAL A 259 -1.30 -5.74 16.68
N SER A 260 -0.82 -6.97 16.85
CA SER A 260 -1.25 -8.12 16.04
C SER A 260 -2.68 -8.57 16.40
N ALA A 261 -3.06 -8.49 17.67
CA ALA A 261 -4.41 -8.76 18.13
C ALA A 261 -5.42 -7.76 17.56
N ILE A 262 -5.08 -6.47 17.56
CA ILE A 262 -5.89 -5.40 16.97
C ILE A 262 -6.05 -5.63 15.46
N ALA A 263 -4.95 -5.92 14.75
CA ALA A 263 -4.98 -6.22 13.33
C ALA A 263 -5.89 -7.44 13.01
N LEU A 264 -5.78 -8.52 13.79
CA LEU A 264 -6.60 -9.71 13.61
C LEU A 264 -8.09 -9.42 13.87
N ALA A 265 -8.42 -8.74 14.97
CA ALA A 265 -9.79 -8.38 15.30
C ALA A 265 -10.43 -7.49 14.22
N ALA A 266 -9.69 -6.49 13.71
CA ALA A 266 -10.16 -5.63 12.64
C ALA A 266 -10.44 -6.41 11.35
N ASN A 267 -9.55 -7.33 10.96
CA ASN A 267 -9.73 -8.13 9.75
C ASN A 267 -10.86 -9.16 9.88
N ILE A 268 -11.05 -9.77 11.06
CA ILE A 268 -12.22 -10.62 11.34
C ILE A 268 -13.52 -9.81 11.17
N ALA A 269 -13.57 -8.59 11.71
CA ALA A 269 -14.75 -7.74 11.58
C ALA A 269 -15.07 -7.40 10.11
N VAL A 270 -14.04 -7.11 9.30
CA VAL A 270 -14.22 -6.86 7.85
C VAL A 270 -14.71 -8.10 7.12
N VAL A 271 -14.14 -9.28 7.40
CA VAL A 271 -14.59 -10.55 6.81
C VAL A 271 -16.07 -10.81 7.14
N ILE A 272 -16.44 -10.72 8.42
CA ILE A 272 -17.83 -10.93 8.85
C ILE A 272 -18.76 -9.95 8.13
N TYR A 273 -18.38 -8.67 8.08
CA TYR A 273 -19.17 -7.65 7.41
C TYR A 273 -19.35 -7.93 5.92
N GLN A 274 -18.27 -8.31 5.22
CA GLN A 274 -18.32 -8.62 3.80
C GLN A 274 -19.15 -9.87 3.51
N VAL A 275 -18.98 -10.94 4.30
CA VAL A 275 -19.79 -12.16 4.18
C VAL A 275 -21.28 -11.84 4.36
N VAL A 276 -21.64 -11.02 5.35
CA VAL A 276 -23.03 -10.58 5.54
C VAL A 276 -23.56 -9.83 4.30
N LYS A 277 -22.75 -8.96 3.69
CA LYS A 277 -23.13 -8.23 2.46
C LYS A 277 -23.27 -9.16 1.25
N ILE A 278 -22.35 -10.11 1.08
CA ILE A 278 -22.38 -11.12 0.04
C ILE A 278 -23.64 -11.99 0.16
N VAL A 279 -23.93 -12.52 1.34
CA VAL A 279 -25.07 -13.43 1.58
C VAL A 279 -26.40 -12.69 1.43
N LYS A 280 -26.57 -11.54 2.08
CA LYS A 280 -27.83 -10.77 2.00
C LYS A 280 -28.07 -10.21 0.60
N GLY A 281 -27.02 -9.78 -0.08
CA GLY A 281 -27.10 -9.22 -1.43
C GLY A 281 -27.05 -10.25 -2.55
N ARG A 282 -26.78 -11.53 -2.25
CA ARG A 282 -26.49 -12.61 -3.20
C ARG A 282 -25.47 -12.18 -4.27
N ARG A 283 -24.40 -11.49 -3.84
CA ARG A 283 -23.37 -10.91 -4.72
C ARG A 283 -22.20 -11.87 -4.86
N ASN A 284 -21.62 -11.95 -6.05
CA ASN A 284 -20.39 -12.70 -6.29
C ASN A 284 -19.17 -11.76 -6.15
N PRO A 285 -18.26 -11.96 -5.17
CA PRO A 285 -17.11 -11.07 -4.94
C PRO A 285 -16.12 -11.01 -6.11
N LEU A 286 -16.12 -12.01 -7.00
CA LEU A 286 -15.22 -12.08 -8.15
C LEU A 286 -15.71 -11.24 -9.34
N THR A 287 -17.03 -11.02 -9.44
CA THR A 287 -17.64 -10.37 -10.61
C THR A 287 -18.41 -9.10 -10.27
N ASP A 288 -18.89 -8.99 -9.04
CA ASP A 288 -19.79 -7.94 -8.59
C ASP A 288 -19.07 -6.95 -7.68
N GLU A 289 -19.53 -5.70 -7.73
CA GLU A 289 -19.16 -4.67 -6.77
C GLU A 289 -19.99 -4.89 -5.49
N ILE A 290 -19.32 -5.18 -4.38
CA ILE A 290 -19.92 -5.71 -3.14
C ILE A 290 -20.58 -4.62 -2.29
N TYR A 291 -20.22 -3.35 -2.47
CA TYR A 291 -20.67 -2.27 -1.57
C TYR A 291 -21.44 -1.14 -2.27
N ARG A 292 -22.03 -1.39 -3.45
CA ARG A 292 -22.78 -0.39 -4.24
C ARG A 292 -23.86 0.38 -3.46
N ASP A 293 -24.45 -0.25 -2.46
CA ASP A 293 -25.50 0.32 -1.60
C ASP A 293 -24.98 1.30 -0.55
N LEU A 294 -23.66 1.34 -0.29
CA LEU A 294 -23.11 2.20 0.75
C LEU A 294 -22.93 3.64 0.24
N PRO A 295 -23.29 4.67 1.04
CA PRO A 295 -23.05 6.06 0.68
C PRO A 295 -21.56 6.38 0.43
N ALA A 296 -20.65 5.69 1.13
CA ALA A 296 -19.22 5.84 0.91
C ALA A 296 -18.81 5.44 -0.51
N TYR A 297 -19.35 4.32 -1.01
CA TYR A 297 -19.14 3.85 -2.37
C TYR A 297 -19.70 4.84 -3.39
N GLN A 298 -20.94 5.28 -3.20
CA GLN A 298 -21.62 6.21 -4.11
C GLN A 298 -20.84 7.52 -4.24
N LYS A 299 -20.35 8.07 -3.13
CA LYS A 299 -19.48 9.26 -3.12
C LYS A 299 -18.21 9.08 -3.94
N VAL A 300 -17.57 7.89 -3.91
CA VAL A 300 -16.39 7.61 -4.74
C VAL A 300 -16.76 7.61 -6.23
N VAL A 301 -17.88 6.97 -6.58
CA VAL A 301 -18.35 6.88 -7.96
C VAL A 301 -18.75 8.25 -8.49
N GLU A 302 -19.58 9.01 -7.78
CA GLU A 302 -20.05 10.34 -8.17
C GLU A 302 -18.92 11.35 -8.38
N ALA A 303 -17.90 11.30 -7.52
CA ALA A 303 -16.75 12.19 -7.61
C ALA A 303 -15.90 11.95 -8.86
N ASN A 304 -15.87 10.71 -9.38
CA ASN A 304 -14.84 10.27 -10.33
C ASN A 304 -15.37 9.74 -11.67
N ARG A 305 -16.56 9.12 -11.72
CA ARG A 305 -17.07 8.46 -12.92
C ARG A 305 -17.27 9.49 -14.04
N PRO A 306 -16.84 9.20 -15.28
CA PRO A 306 -17.14 10.06 -16.42
C PRO A 306 -18.64 10.33 -16.49
N LEU A 307 -19.00 11.61 -16.61
CA LEU A 307 -20.37 11.96 -16.97
C LEU A 307 -20.64 11.28 -18.32
N ALA A 308 -21.79 10.61 -18.46
CA ALA A 308 -22.19 10.13 -19.77
C ALA A 308 -22.11 11.33 -20.73
N ALA A 309 -21.50 11.14 -21.90
CA ALA A 309 -21.59 12.16 -22.93
C ALA A 309 -23.09 12.38 -23.16
N GLU A 310 -23.57 13.62 -23.02
CA GLU A 310 -24.88 13.95 -23.54
C GLU A 310 -24.92 13.49 -25.00
N PRO A 311 -25.99 12.80 -25.45
CA PRO A 311 -26.14 12.50 -26.86
C PRO A 311 -26.00 13.79 -27.64
N LEU A 312 -25.04 13.83 -28.56
CA LEU A 312 -24.72 14.99 -29.40
C LEU A 312 -25.92 15.51 -30.22
N GLU A 313 -27.05 14.80 -30.20
CA GLU A 313 -28.31 15.17 -30.84
C GLU A 313 -29.03 16.37 -30.19
N GLN A 314 -28.75 16.72 -28.93
CA GLN A 314 -29.42 17.88 -28.29
C GLN A 314 -28.65 19.21 -28.46
N ALA A 315 -27.39 19.18 -28.88
CA ALA A 315 -26.56 20.39 -29.06
C ALA A 315 -26.68 21.02 -30.46
N LEU A 316 -27.40 20.39 -31.39
CA LEU A 316 -27.61 20.86 -32.77
C LEU A 316 -29.06 21.31 -33.02
N ALA A 317 -29.89 21.39 -31.99
CA ALA A 317 -31.31 21.77 -32.09
C ALA A 317 -31.60 23.22 -31.61
N VAL A 318 -30.60 24.08 -31.51
CA VAL A 318 -30.75 25.51 -31.19
C VAL A 318 -30.00 26.37 -32.20
#